data_AF-A0AAQ0QD76-F1
#
_entry.id   AF-A0AAQ0QD76-F1
#
_cell.length_a   1.000
_cell.length_b   1.000
_cell.length_c   1.000
_cell.angle_alpha   90.00
_cell.angle_beta   90.00
_cell.angle_gamma   90.00
#
_symmetry.space_group_name_H-M   'P 1'
#
loop_
_entity.id
_entity.type
_entity.pdbx_description
1 polymer ?
#
loop_
_entity_poly.entity_id
_entity_poly.type
_entity_poly.pdbx_seq_one_letter_code
_entity_poly.pdbx_strand_id
1 'polypeptide(L)'
;MKQILADYIEICLKFRKEYLSKPERKQRHILLTEWAKAQYVDGNPTIPELYEFWDKYKDVSYNKIFIEKAIVPIVNEDFQNGGIEGLKFLFYCLHGRDGIKYISTTSPVSIFSKTHNYKYSSIQLADMVLEKEPDNEDALKATYFITKEHLWFSIHEIPFGVLNGMDGANISDIPNMLSSVDKFQAISNKLKIDNDEILIEDCRRFYVAYREYLQQVDRYSDFEDYLNKNNIPYERYCSTYHYE
;
A
#
# COMPACT_ATOMS: atom_id res chain seq x y z
N MET A 1 -4.92 -27.58 -12.85
CA MET A 1 -5.34 -26.69 -11.75
C MET A 1 -5.48 -27.54 -10.50
N LYS A 2 -4.78 -27.17 -9.42
CA LYS A 2 -4.88 -27.85 -8.11
C LYS A 2 -6.30 -27.84 -7.55
N GLN A 3 -6.65 -28.87 -6.77
CA GLN A 3 -7.99 -29.02 -6.19
C GLN A 3 -8.36 -27.85 -5.28
N ILE A 4 -7.39 -27.31 -4.52
CA ILE A 4 -7.59 -26.12 -3.68
C ILE A 4 -8.11 -24.91 -4.48
N LEU A 5 -7.61 -24.71 -5.70
CA LEU A 5 -8.03 -23.62 -6.58
C LEU A 5 -9.36 -23.95 -7.28
N ALA A 6 -9.56 -25.22 -7.66
CA ALA A 6 -10.80 -25.70 -8.29
C ALA A 6 -12.01 -25.58 -7.36
N ASP A 7 -11.90 -26.05 -6.11
CA ASP A 7 -12.97 -25.94 -5.10
C ASP A 7 -13.30 -24.49 -4.80
N TYR A 8 -12.27 -23.65 -4.67
CA TYR A 8 -12.43 -22.23 -4.39
C TYR A 8 -13.25 -21.53 -5.49
N ILE A 9 -12.89 -21.78 -6.76
CA ILE A 9 -13.58 -21.15 -7.87
C ILE A 9 -15.00 -21.71 -8.03
N GLU A 10 -15.22 -23.01 -7.77
CA GLU A 10 -16.56 -23.59 -7.78
C GLU A 10 -17.47 -22.89 -6.76
N ILE A 11 -17.00 -22.67 -5.53
CA ILE A 11 -17.72 -21.90 -4.51
C ILE A 11 -18.01 -20.49 -5.03
N CYS A 12 -17.02 -19.79 -5.59
CA CYS A 12 -17.21 -18.42 -6.06
C CYS A 12 -18.19 -18.32 -7.23
N LEU A 13 -18.16 -19.27 -8.17
CA LEU A 13 -19.03 -19.28 -9.35
C LEU A 13 -20.47 -19.67 -9.01
N LYS A 14 -20.69 -20.49 -7.98
CA LYS A 14 -22.03 -20.84 -7.49
C LYS A 14 -22.85 -19.61 -7.05
N PHE A 15 -22.17 -18.54 -6.63
CA PHE A 15 -22.79 -17.30 -6.12
C PHE A 15 -22.47 -16.08 -7.00
N ARG A 16 -22.16 -16.25 -8.30
CA ARG A 16 -21.93 -15.09 -9.18
C ARG A 16 -23.26 -14.44 -9.61
N LYS A 17 -23.69 -13.43 -8.87
CA LYS A 17 -24.59 -12.34 -9.31
C LYS A 17 -23.98 -11.02 -8.83
N GLU A 18 -24.19 -9.94 -9.59
CA GLU A 18 -23.70 -8.60 -9.26
C GLU A 18 -24.12 -8.15 -7.84
N TYR A 19 -25.23 -8.70 -7.32
CA TYR A 19 -25.70 -8.46 -5.97
C TYR A 19 -26.13 -9.77 -5.28
N LEU A 20 -25.40 -10.16 -4.24
CA LEU A 20 -25.77 -11.28 -3.37
C LEU A 20 -26.67 -10.83 -2.22
N SER A 21 -27.77 -11.54 -2.03
CA SER A 21 -28.63 -11.39 -0.86
C SER A 21 -27.87 -11.69 0.44
N LYS A 22 -28.37 -11.21 1.57
CA LYS A 22 -27.77 -11.50 2.88
C LYS A 22 -27.65 -13.02 3.17
N PRO A 23 -28.67 -13.86 2.86
CA PRO A 23 -28.54 -15.31 2.99
C PRO A 23 -27.43 -15.90 2.10
N GLU A 24 -27.34 -15.50 0.83
CA GLU A 24 -26.32 -16.01 -0.10
C GLU A 24 -24.91 -15.60 0.34
N ARG A 25 -24.73 -14.36 0.81
CA ARG A 25 -23.44 -13.91 1.39
C ARG A 25 -23.04 -14.76 2.59
N LYS A 26 -23.99 -15.07 3.48
CA LYS A 26 -23.76 -15.94 4.64
C LYS A 26 -23.38 -17.36 4.21
N GLN A 27 -24.10 -17.92 3.24
CA GLN A 27 -23.81 -19.26 2.73
C GLN A 27 -22.45 -19.34 2.04
N ARG A 28 -22.11 -18.37 1.19
CA ARG A 28 -20.78 -18.28 0.55
C ARG A 28 -19.68 -18.19 1.61
N HIS A 29 -19.87 -17.36 2.63
CA HIS A 29 -18.88 -17.22 3.71
C HIS A 29 -18.67 -18.53 4.48
N ILE A 30 -19.74 -19.30 4.76
CA ILE A 30 -19.64 -20.62 5.41
C ILE A 30 -18.80 -21.56 4.53
N LEU A 31 -19.14 -21.68 3.25
CA LEU A 31 -18.42 -22.57 2.31
C LEU A 31 -16.95 -22.18 2.15
N LEU A 32 -16.65 -20.88 2.04
CA LEU A 32 -15.27 -20.40 1.98
C LEU A 32 -14.50 -20.66 3.28
N THR A 33 -15.18 -20.60 4.43
CA THR A 33 -14.56 -20.91 5.73
C THR A 33 -14.27 -22.40 5.88
N GLU A 34 -15.14 -23.26 5.37
CA GLU A 34 -14.92 -24.71 5.31
C GLU A 34 -13.76 -25.05 4.35
N TRP A 35 -13.75 -24.45 3.15
CA TRP A 35 -12.64 -24.53 2.20
C TRP A 35 -11.30 -24.10 2.82
N ALA A 36 -11.27 -23.00 3.58
CA ALA A 36 -10.05 -22.52 4.23
C ALA A 36 -9.49 -23.52 5.26
N LYS A 37 -10.36 -24.33 5.89
CA LYS A 37 -9.96 -25.36 6.86
C LYS A 37 -9.62 -26.70 6.22
N ALA A 38 -10.06 -26.94 4.99
CA ALA A 38 -9.82 -28.19 4.29
C ALA A 38 -8.32 -28.44 4.05
N GLN A 39 -7.95 -29.72 4.09
CA GLN A 39 -6.62 -30.21 3.74
C GLN A 39 -6.68 -30.84 2.36
N TYR A 40 -5.74 -30.46 1.50
CA TYR A 40 -5.69 -30.87 0.11
C TYR A 40 -4.50 -31.82 -0.11
N VAL A 41 -4.77 -32.99 -0.67
CA VAL A 41 -3.77 -34.06 -0.86
C VAL A 41 -2.72 -33.66 -1.89
N ASP A 42 -3.09 -32.88 -2.90
CA ASP A 42 -2.21 -32.39 -3.95
C ASP A 42 -1.35 -31.17 -3.54
N GLY A 43 -1.48 -30.72 -2.29
CA GLY A 43 -0.69 -29.63 -1.71
C GLY A 43 -1.15 -28.23 -2.15
N ASN A 44 -0.30 -27.24 -1.86
CA ASN A 44 -0.53 -25.85 -2.25
C ASN A 44 -0.21 -25.63 -3.74
N PRO A 45 -0.77 -24.59 -4.38
CA PRO A 45 -0.42 -24.23 -5.76
C PRO A 45 1.01 -23.67 -5.86
N THR A 46 1.62 -23.79 -7.03
CA THR A 46 2.90 -23.13 -7.33
C THR A 46 2.69 -21.65 -7.65
N ILE A 47 3.74 -20.82 -7.58
CA ILE A 47 3.67 -19.40 -7.98
C ILE A 47 3.17 -19.23 -9.43
N PRO A 48 3.67 -19.98 -10.44
CA PRO A 48 3.11 -19.91 -11.80
C PRO A 48 1.62 -20.25 -11.88
N GLU A 49 1.15 -21.27 -11.14
CA GLU A 49 -0.28 -21.59 -11.08
C GLU A 49 -1.10 -20.47 -10.43
N LEU A 50 -0.53 -19.75 -9.45
CA LEU A 50 -1.17 -18.58 -8.85
C LEU A 50 -1.28 -17.41 -9.84
N TYR A 51 -0.27 -17.15 -10.66
CA TYR A 51 -0.34 -16.17 -11.75
C TYR A 51 -1.47 -16.52 -12.74
N GLU A 52 -1.46 -17.74 -13.29
CA GLU A 52 -2.49 -18.21 -14.22
C GLU A 52 -3.90 -18.12 -13.62
N PHE A 53 -4.04 -18.48 -12.34
CA PHE A 53 -5.32 -18.41 -11.64
C PHE A 53 -5.76 -16.96 -11.40
N TRP A 54 -4.83 -16.09 -11.01
CA TRP A 54 -5.12 -14.68 -10.77
C TRP A 54 -5.60 -13.99 -12.03
N ASP A 55 -4.91 -14.17 -13.15
CA ASP A 55 -5.27 -13.54 -14.43
C ASP A 55 -6.67 -13.89 -14.89
N LYS A 56 -7.06 -15.15 -14.68
CA LYS A 56 -8.36 -15.66 -15.10
C LYS A 56 -9.49 -15.29 -14.14
N TYR A 57 -9.20 -15.11 -12.85
CA TYR A 57 -10.24 -15.03 -11.80
C TYR A 57 -10.08 -13.83 -10.83
N LYS A 58 -9.27 -12.82 -11.16
CA LYS A 58 -8.95 -11.66 -10.29
C LYS A 58 -10.14 -10.94 -9.64
N ASP A 59 -11.31 -10.97 -10.26
CA ASP A 59 -12.53 -10.33 -9.73
C ASP A 59 -13.08 -11.01 -8.49
N VAL A 60 -12.90 -12.33 -8.39
CA VAL A 60 -13.36 -13.12 -7.24
C VAL A 60 -12.22 -13.44 -6.29
N SER A 61 -10.96 -13.42 -6.74
CA SER A 61 -9.77 -13.77 -5.96
C SER A 61 -9.31 -12.68 -4.99
N TYR A 62 -9.73 -11.42 -5.17
CA TYR A 62 -9.37 -10.32 -4.26
C TYR A 62 -10.21 -10.36 -2.97
N ASN A 63 -9.94 -11.33 -2.10
CA ASN A 63 -10.51 -11.39 -0.76
C ASN A 63 -9.56 -12.06 0.23
N LYS A 64 -9.73 -11.68 1.50
CA LYS A 64 -8.86 -12.12 2.59
C LYS A 64 -8.75 -13.63 2.72
N ILE A 65 -9.86 -14.37 2.62
CA ILE A 65 -9.86 -15.84 2.83
C ILE A 65 -9.00 -16.53 1.78
N PHE A 66 -9.14 -16.14 0.51
CA PHE A 66 -8.32 -16.70 -0.56
C PHE A 66 -6.83 -16.35 -0.38
N ILE A 67 -6.54 -15.08 -0.10
CA ILE A 67 -5.15 -14.59 0.07
C ILE A 67 -4.47 -15.34 1.21
N GLU A 68 -5.11 -15.46 2.38
CA GLU A 68 -4.53 -16.12 3.56
C GLU A 68 -4.32 -17.62 3.34
N LYS A 69 -5.22 -18.30 2.63
CA LYS A 69 -5.16 -19.76 2.45
C LYS A 69 -4.29 -20.19 1.27
N ALA A 70 -4.41 -19.54 0.12
CA ALA A 70 -3.81 -20.01 -1.14
C ALA A 70 -2.54 -19.24 -1.52
N ILE A 71 -2.42 -17.96 -1.14
CA ILE A 71 -1.29 -17.10 -1.54
C ILE A 71 -0.21 -17.06 -0.47
N VAL A 72 -0.57 -16.65 0.76
CA VAL A 72 0.40 -16.40 1.84
C VAL A 72 1.35 -17.59 2.11
N PRO A 73 0.89 -18.86 2.20
CA PRO A 73 1.78 -19.98 2.48
C PRO A 73 2.87 -20.13 1.41
N ILE A 74 2.52 -19.95 0.14
CA ILE A 74 3.43 -20.11 -1.00
C ILE A 74 4.41 -18.96 -1.10
N VAL A 75 3.93 -17.73 -0.92
CA VAL A 75 4.80 -16.56 -0.87
C VAL A 75 5.75 -16.66 0.31
N ASN A 76 5.28 -17.14 1.46
CA ASN A 76 6.14 -17.30 2.63
C ASN A 76 7.21 -18.38 2.40
N GLU A 77 6.86 -19.51 1.78
CA GLU A 77 7.84 -20.55 1.44
C GLU A 77 8.94 -20.03 0.52
N ASP A 78 8.57 -19.33 -0.56
CA ASP A 78 9.54 -18.68 -1.47
C ASP A 78 10.41 -17.66 -0.71
N PHE A 79 9.78 -16.80 0.09
CA PHE A 79 10.46 -15.75 0.85
C PHE A 79 11.45 -16.30 1.89
N GLN A 80 11.08 -17.34 2.65
CA GLN A 80 11.98 -17.98 3.62
C GLN A 80 13.17 -18.67 2.94
N ASN A 81 13.00 -19.11 1.69
CA ASN A 81 14.07 -19.68 0.88
C ASN A 81 14.93 -18.62 0.17
N GLY A 82 14.72 -17.33 0.45
CA GLY A 82 15.47 -16.21 -0.15
C GLY A 82 15.00 -15.83 -1.56
N GLY A 83 13.89 -16.40 -2.02
CA GLY A 83 13.22 -16.06 -3.27
C GLY A 83 12.53 -14.69 -3.22
N ILE A 84 12.23 -14.17 -4.41
CA ILE A 84 11.46 -12.92 -4.57
C ILE A 84 10.23 -13.09 -5.46
N GLU A 85 10.02 -14.27 -6.05
CA GLU A 85 8.91 -14.49 -6.98
C GLU A 85 7.56 -14.41 -6.26
N GLY A 86 7.51 -14.84 -5.00
CA GLY A 86 6.32 -14.70 -4.17
C GLY A 86 6.00 -13.24 -3.86
N LEU A 87 7.02 -12.43 -3.56
CA LEU A 87 6.84 -11.00 -3.33
C LEU A 87 6.38 -10.27 -4.60
N LYS A 88 7.01 -10.58 -5.74
CA LYS A 88 6.58 -10.10 -7.07
C LYS A 88 5.10 -10.42 -7.31
N PHE A 89 4.67 -11.63 -6.99
CA PHE A 89 3.27 -12.02 -7.14
C PHE A 89 2.32 -11.20 -6.25
N LEU A 90 2.70 -10.87 -5.00
CA LEU A 90 1.87 -10.01 -4.14
C LEU A 90 1.63 -8.63 -4.76
N PHE A 91 2.66 -8.02 -5.36
CA PHE A 91 2.54 -6.73 -6.04
C PHE A 91 1.77 -6.87 -7.36
N TYR A 92 2.01 -7.93 -8.11
CA TYR A 92 1.25 -8.25 -9.32
C TYR A 92 -0.26 -8.36 -9.06
N CYS A 93 -0.67 -8.83 -7.86
CA CYS A 93 -2.08 -8.88 -7.50
C CYS A 93 -2.76 -7.48 -7.48
N LEU A 94 -1.98 -6.40 -7.38
CA LEU A 94 -2.42 -5.01 -7.45
C LEU A 94 -2.38 -4.42 -8.86
N HIS A 95 -1.82 -5.16 -9.82
CA HIS A 95 -1.67 -4.71 -11.20
C HIS A 95 -3.02 -4.26 -11.81
N GLY A 96 -3.01 -3.04 -12.37
CA GLY A 96 -4.19 -2.42 -12.97
C GLY A 96 -5.32 -2.08 -12.00
N ARG A 97 -5.10 -2.16 -10.68
CA ARG A 97 -6.07 -1.70 -9.68
C ARG A 97 -5.90 -0.23 -9.36
N ASP A 98 -6.95 0.35 -8.81
CA ASP A 98 -6.98 1.73 -8.31
C ASP A 98 -5.92 1.97 -7.21
N GLY A 99 -5.39 3.21 -7.15
CA GLY A 99 -4.40 3.66 -6.15
C GLY A 99 -4.78 3.29 -4.71
N ILE A 100 -6.07 3.38 -4.36
CA ILE A 100 -6.59 3.06 -3.02
C ILE A 100 -6.33 1.60 -2.62
N LYS A 101 -6.15 0.69 -3.58
CA LYS A 101 -5.85 -0.72 -3.30
C LYS A 101 -4.42 -0.93 -2.85
N TYR A 102 -3.48 -0.09 -3.27
CA TYR A 102 -2.08 -0.16 -2.85
C TYR A 102 -1.90 0.23 -1.38
N ILE A 103 -2.68 1.19 -0.89
CA ILE A 103 -2.66 1.65 0.51
C ILE A 103 -3.65 0.89 1.41
N SER A 104 -4.43 -0.04 0.85
CA SER A 104 -5.45 -0.77 1.61
C SER A 104 -4.85 -1.77 2.59
N THR A 105 -5.35 -1.77 3.83
CA THR A 105 -5.03 -2.79 4.85
C THR A 105 -5.50 -4.21 4.47
N THR A 106 -6.31 -4.34 3.43
CA THR A 106 -6.83 -5.61 2.89
C THR A 106 -6.12 -6.07 1.61
N SER A 107 -5.08 -5.36 1.18
CA SER A 107 -4.27 -5.79 0.04
C SER A 107 -3.51 -7.09 0.33
N PRO A 108 -3.14 -7.88 -0.70
CA PRO A 108 -2.29 -9.06 -0.53
C PRO A 108 -0.99 -8.76 0.22
N VAL A 109 -0.36 -7.62 -0.09
CA VAL A 109 0.87 -7.15 0.57
C VAL A 109 0.61 -6.85 2.06
N SER A 110 -0.45 -6.12 2.39
CA SER A 110 -0.80 -5.81 3.79
C SER A 110 -1.17 -7.07 4.59
N ILE A 111 -1.90 -8.01 3.98
CA ILE A 111 -2.23 -9.29 4.61
C ILE A 111 -0.95 -10.09 4.90
N PHE A 112 -0.02 -10.15 3.94
CA PHE A 112 1.27 -10.81 4.13
C PHE A 112 2.13 -10.14 5.22
N SER A 113 2.17 -8.80 5.26
CA SER A 113 2.83 -8.07 6.34
C SER A 113 2.22 -8.40 7.70
N LYS A 114 0.88 -8.43 7.79
CA LYS A 114 0.16 -8.76 9.01
C LYS A 114 0.44 -10.18 9.49
N THR A 115 0.55 -11.18 8.61
CA THR A 115 0.89 -12.56 9.02
C THR A 115 2.30 -12.66 9.59
N HIS A 116 3.16 -11.69 9.31
CA HIS A 116 4.49 -11.52 9.90
C HIS A 116 4.51 -10.54 11.07
N ASN A 117 3.36 -10.27 11.71
CA ASN A 117 3.23 -9.30 12.82
C ASN A 117 3.78 -7.91 12.45
N TYR A 118 3.61 -7.50 11.20
CA TYR A 118 4.10 -6.22 10.68
C TYR A 118 5.62 -6.04 10.77
N LYS A 119 6.39 -7.14 10.84
CA LYS A 119 7.86 -7.11 10.80
C LYS A 119 8.41 -6.39 9.57
N TYR A 120 7.68 -6.46 8.45
CA TYR A 120 8.04 -5.82 7.19
C TYR A 120 6.90 -4.91 6.73
N SER A 121 7.20 -3.65 6.45
CA SER A 121 6.25 -2.73 5.82
C SER A 121 6.09 -3.06 4.32
N SER A 122 4.99 -2.61 3.71
CA SER A 122 4.78 -2.76 2.27
C SER A 122 5.90 -2.13 1.44
N ILE A 123 6.46 -0.99 1.89
CA ILE A 123 7.61 -0.35 1.24
C ILE A 123 8.86 -1.23 1.38
N GLN A 124 9.15 -1.77 2.56
CA GLN A 124 10.31 -2.66 2.74
C GLN A 124 10.21 -3.91 1.87
N LEU A 125 9.01 -4.48 1.72
CA LEU A 125 8.80 -5.61 0.81
C LEU A 125 8.98 -5.23 -0.66
N ALA A 126 8.60 -4.00 -1.06
CA ALA A 126 8.83 -3.49 -2.40
C ALA A 126 10.32 -3.25 -2.65
N ASP A 127 11.03 -2.66 -1.68
CA ASP A 127 12.48 -2.44 -1.74
C ASP A 127 13.24 -3.75 -1.96
N MET A 128 12.83 -4.84 -1.30
CA MET A 128 13.44 -6.18 -1.50
C MET A 128 13.27 -6.69 -2.94
N VAL A 129 12.16 -6.37 -3.61
CA VAL A 129 11.96 -6.69 -5.03
C VAL A 129 12.83 -5.78 -5.89
N LEU A 130 12.81 -4.47 -5.62
CA LEU A 130 13.52 -3.45 -6.41
C LEU A 130 15.05 -3.54 -6.29
N GLU A 131 15.58 -4.10 -5.20
CA GLU A 131 17.02 -4.36 -5.05
C GLU A 131 17.51 -5.38 -6.10
N LYS A 132 16.69 -6.37 -6.45
CA LYS A 132 17.01 -7.40 -7.45
C LYS A 132 16.50 -7.06 -8.84
N GLU A 133 15.34 -6.41 -8.92
CA GLU A 133 14.68 -6.00 -10.17
C GLU A 133 14.27 -4.50 -10.10
N PRO A 134 15.21 -3.56 -10.33
CA PRO A 134 14.97 -2.12 -10.18
C PRO A 134 13.88 -1.54 -11.10
N ASP A 135 13.54 -2.26 -12.17
CA ASP A 135 12.54 -1.88 -13.16
C ASP A 135 11.21 -2.64 -12.98
N ASN A 136 11.02 -3.37 -11.88
CA ASN A 136 9.77 -4.07 -11.59
C ASN A 136 8.62 -3.07 -11.43
N GLU A 137 7.73 -3.00 -12.43
CA GLU A 137 6.68 -1.99 -12.52
C GLU A 137 5.69 -2.04 -11.36
N ASP A 138 5.28 -3.23 -10.93
CA ASP A 138 4.28 -3.40 -9.86
C ASP A 138 4.84 -2.96 -8.50
N ALA A 139 6.10 -3.28 -8.20
CA ALA A 139 6.77 -2.82 -6.99
C ALA A 139 7.03 -1.31 -7.00
N LEU A 140 7.39 -0.73 -8.16
CA LEU A 140 7.52 0.72 -8.33
C LEU A 140 6.18 1.42 -8.09
N LYS A 141 5.08 0.91 -8.68
CA LYS A 141 3.72 1.46 -8.49
C LYS A 141 3.27 1.37 -7.04
N ALA A 142 3.54 0.27 -6.35
CA ALA A 142 3.24 0.16 -4.93
C ALA A 142 4.01 1.19 -4.10
N THR A 143 5.32 1.34 -4.34
CA THR A 143 6.14 2.35 -3.68
C THR A 143 5.63 3.76 -3.97
N TYR A 144 5.24 4.04 -5.21
CA TYR A 144 4.66 5.32 -5.63
C TYR A 144 3.41 5.68 -4.83
N PHE A 145 2.36 4.84 -4.87
CA PHE A 145 1.08 5.18 -4.23
C PHE A 145 1.19 5.26 -2.71
N ILE A 146 1.96 4.37 -2.07
CA ILE A 146 2.14 4.38 -0.62
C ILE A 146 2.94 5.62 -0.19
N THR A 147 4.00 5.97 -0.93
CA THR A 147 4.80 7.16 -0.60
C THR A 147 4.03 8.45 -0.87
N LYS A 148 3.24 8.51 -1.95
CA LYS A 148 2.35 9.65 -2.24
C LYS A 148 1.39 9.92 -1.09
N GLU A 149 0.73 8.87 -0.59
CA GLU A 149 -0.16 8.96 0.57
C GLU A 149 0.56 9.46 1.83
N HIS A 150 1.76 8.90 2.11
CA HIS A 150 2.54 9.32 3.27
C HIS A 150 2.99 10.79 3.18
N LEU A 151 3.43 11.24 2.00
CA LEU A 151 3.83 12.64 1.78
C LEU A 151 2.65 13.57 1.92
N TRP A 152 1.51 13.24 1.32
CA TRP A 152 0.29 14.02 1.49
C TRP A 152 -0.13 14.10 2.97
N PHE A 153 -0.15 12.96 3.66
CA PHE A 153 -0.46 12.90 5.08
C PHE A 153 0.53 13.70 5.93
N SER A 154 1.80 13.80 5.57
CA SER A 154 2.76 14.56 6.36
C SER A 154 2.49 16.07 6.40
N ILE A 155 1.77 16.62 5.42
CA ILE A 155 1.47 18.05 5.30
C ILE A 155 -0.04 18.36 5.34
N HIS A 156 -0.89 17.36 5.61
CA HIS A 156 -2.34 17.56 5.59
C HIS A 156 -2.85 18.46 6.72
N GLU A 157 -2.07 18.65 7.77
CA GLU A 157 -2.41 19.51 8.92
C GLU A 157 -1.85 20.94 8.80
N ILE A 158 -1.27 21.34 7.68
CA ILE A 158 -0.78 22.72 7.51
C ILE A 158 -1.96 23.71 7.69
N PRO A 159 -1.81 24.76 8.53
CA PRO A 159 -0.57 25.28 9.11
C PRO A 159 -0.25 24.81 10.56
N PHE A 160 -0.94 23.82 11.12
CA PHE A 160 -0.70 23.36 12.49
C PHE A 160 0.66 22.70 12.68
N GLY A 161 1.16 22.00 11.66
CA GLY A 161 2.47 21.39 11.70
C GLY A 161 2.72 20.41 10.56
N VAL A 162 3.89 19.79 10.60
CA VAL A 162 4.28 18.68 9.73
C VAL A 162 4.30 17.40 10.56
N LEU A 163 3.71 16.33 10.04
CA LEU A 163 3.65 15.03 10.69
C LEU A 163 4.74 14.07 10.21
N ASN A 164 5.22 13.24 11.12
CA ASN A 164 6.04 12.07 10.85
C ASN A 164 5.33 10.83 11.46
N GLY A 165 4.53 10.14 10.66
CA GLY A 165 3.61 9.14 11.18
C GLY A 165 2.47 9.81 11.95
N MET A 166 2.16 9.32 13.16
CA MET A 166 1.07 9.86 13.98
C MET A 166 1.48 11.07 14.83
N ASP A 167 2.76 11.42 14.84
CA ASP A 167 3.34 12.46 15.68
C ASP A 167 3.83 13.64 14.85
N GLY A 168 4.00 14.81 15.48
CA GLY A 168 4.69 15.94 14.87
C GLY A 168 6.16 15.61 14.58
N ALA A 169 6.65 16.05 13.41
CA ALA A 169 8.03 15.82 13.00
C ALA A 169 9.02 16.57 13.91
N ASN A 170 10.15 15.94 14.23
CA ASN A 170 11.26 16.59 14.92
C ASN A 170 12.29 17.14 13.93
N ILE A 171 13.15 18.06 14.39
CA ILE A 171 14.27 18.59 13.59
C ILE A 171 15.15 17.46 13.00
N SER A 172 15.34 16.37 13.75
CA SER A 172 16.13 15.20 13.32
C SER A 172 15.45 14.37 12.21
N ASP A 173 14.13 14.49 12.05
CA ASP A 173 13.36 13.67 11.11
C ASP A 173 13.39 14.28 9.71
N ILE A 174 13.45 15.62 9.63
CA ILE A 174 13.36 16.40 8.39
C ILE A 174 14.34 15.94 7.30
N PRO A 175 15.63 15.63 7.56
CA PRO A 175 16.52 15.11 6.52
C PRO A 175 16.02 13.82 5.86
N ASN A 176 15.45 12.89 6.64
CA ASN A 176 14.93 11.63 6.11
C ASN A 176 13.61 11.85 5.35
N MET A 177 12.78 12.79 5.81
CA MET A 177 11.56 13.18 5.12
C MET A 177 11.87 13.81 3.76
N LEU A 178 12.85 14.73 3.68
CA LEU A 178 13.32 15.30 2.41
C LEU A 178 13.90 14.23 1.47
N SER A 179 14.70 13.29 2.00
CA SER A 179 15.19 12.16 1.20
C SER A 179 14.05 11.29 0.65
N SER A 180 12.94 11.16 1.39
CA SER A 180 11.74 10.46 0.92
C SER A 180 11.05 11.20 -0.22
N VAL A 181 11.03 12.55 -0.20
CA VAL A 181 10.55 13.37 -1.34
C VAL A 181 11.42 13.15 -2.57
N ASP A 182 12.75 13.10 -2.43
CA ASP A 182 13.66 12.88 -3.56
C ASP A 182 13.46 11.50 -4.20
N LYS A 183 13.31 10.46 -3.37
CA LYS A 183 12.97 9.10 -3.84
C LYS A 183 11.62 9.08 -4.55
N PHE A 184 10.61 9.74 -3.98
CA PHE A 184 9.30 9.84 -4.59
C PHE A 184 9.35 10.56 -5.94
N GLN A 185 10.06 11.69 -6.03
CA GLN A 185 10.24 12.41 -7.30
C GLN A 185 10.90 11.53 -8.36
N ALA A 186 11.93 10.75 -7.99
CA ALA A 186 12.58 9.83 -8.92
C ALA A 186 11.61 8.76 -9.46
N ILE A 187 10.77 8.19 -8.58
CA ILE A 187 9.77 7.20 -8.97
C ILE A 187 8.64 7.84 -9.80
N SER A 188 8.14 9.00 -9.40
CA SER A 188 7.11 9.75 -10.13
C SER A 188 7.57 10.08 -11.55
N ASN A 189 8.81 10.58 -11.71
CA ASN A 189 9.41 10.84 -13.03
C ASN A 189 9.56 9.58 -13.90
N LYS A 190 9.83 8.43 -13.27
CA LYS A 190 9.98 7.14 -13.96
C LYS A 190 8.63 6.60 -14.43
N LEU A 191 7.60 6.66 -13.59
CA LEU A 191 6.29 6.07 -13.87
C LEU A 191 5.37 6.99 -14.66
N LYS A 192 5.51 8.32 -14.52
CA LYS A 192 4.71 9.36 -15.20
C LYS A 192 3.20 9.12 -15.07
N ILE A 193 2.75 8.79 -13.86
CA ILE A 193 1.34 8.48 -13.57
C ILE A 193 0.53 9.78 -13.47
N ASP A 194 0.92 10.68 -12.56
CA ASP A 194 0.26 11.97 -12.32
C ASP A 194 1.28 13.12 -12.37
N ASN A 195 0.79 14.37 -12.39
CA ASN A 195 1.62 15.52 -12.07
C ASN A 195 1.67 15.71 -10.54
N ASP A 196 2.77 15.27 -9.93
CA ASP A 196 3.01 15.39 -8.49
C ASP A 196 3.85 16.62 -8.09
N GLU A 197 4.09 17.56 -9.03
CA GLU A 197 4.94 18.74 -8.79
C GLU A 197 4.50 19.54 -7.57
N ILE A 198 3.19 19.80 -7.44
CA ILE A 198 2.64 20.57 -6.32
C ILE A 198 2.94 19.87 -4.98
N LEU A 199 2.66 18.57 -4.88
CA LEU A 199 2.90 17.81 -3.65
C LEU A 199 4.40 17.80 -3.28
N ILE A 200 5.28 17.64 -4.27
CA ILE A 200 6.73 17.62 -4.08
C ILE A 200 7.23 18.99 -3.60
N GLU A 201 6.78 20.07 -4.24
CA GLU A 201 7.15 21.44 -3.89
C GLU A 201 6.63 21.82 -2.49
N ASP A 202 5.39 21.47 -2.18
CA ASP A 202 4.78 21.73 -0.88
C ASP A 202 5.49 20.98 0.23
N CYS A 203 5.81 19.70 0.04
CA CYS A 203 6.58 18.92 1.02
C CYS A 203 7.95 19.58 1.27
N ARG A 204 8.69 19.94 0.21
CA ARG A 204 10.00 20.61 0.35
C ARG A 204 9.89 21.94 1.10
N ARG A 205 8.90 22.76 0.73
CA ARG A 205 8.66 24.06 1.36
C ARG A 205 8.34 23.89 2.84
N PHE A 206 7.36 23.06 3.18
CA PHE A 206 6.87 22.93 4.55
C PHE A 206 7.83 22.19 5.46
N TYR A 207 8.57 21.18 4.97
CA TYR A 207 9.57 20.50 5.80
C TYR A 207 10.72 21.43 6.20
N VAL A 208 11.20 22.26 5.28
CA VAL A 208 12.25 23.25 5.57
C VAL A 208 11.72 24.32 6.52
N ALA A 209 10.54 24.89 6.23
CA ALA A 209 9.88 25.87 7.08
C ALA A 209 9.65 25.35 8.52
N TYR A 210 9.14 24.13 8.65
CA TYR A 210 8.86 23.53 9.94
C TYR A 210 10.14 23.29 10.75
N ARG A 211 11.22 22.85 10.10
CA ARG A 211 12.54 22.72 10.74
C ARG A 211 13.03 24.05 11.31
N GLU A 212 12.91 25.13 10.54
CA GLU A 212 13.35 26.47 10.96
C GLU A 212 12.49 27.04 12.09
N TYR A 213 11.17 26.81 12.03
CA TYR A 213 10.25 27.12 13.12
C TYR A 213 10.65 26.41 14.41
N LEU A 214 10.90 25.09 14.35
CA LEU A 214 11.29 24.30 15.53
C LEU A 214 12.63 24.77 16.16
N GLN A 215 13.52 25.39 15.39
CA GLN A 215 14.76 25.96 15.90
C GLN A 215 14.56 27.30 16.63
N GLN A 216 13.38 27.92 16.49
CA GLN A 216 13.08 29.27 16.96
C GLN A 216 11.71 29.35 17.64
N VAL A 217 11.25 28.27 18.27
CA VAL A 217 9.90 28.16 18.84
C VAL A 217 9.55 29.30 19.80
N ASP A 218 10.51 29.85 20.52
CA ASP A 218 10.29 30.96 21.45
C ASP A 218 9.97 32.31 20.76
N ARG A 219 10.19 32.42 19.44
CA ARG A 219 9.96 33.67 18.66
C ARG A 219 8.57 33.74 18.02
N TYR A 220 7.83 32.64 18.02
CA TYR A 220 6.57 32.50 17.31
C TYR A 220 5.52 31.90 18.24
N SER A 221 4.25 32.26 18.03
CA SER A 221 3.17 31.71 18.86
C SER A 221 2.87 30.25 18.51
N ASP A 222 2.93 29.93 17.22
CA ASP A 222 2.72 28.63 16.62
C ASP A 222 3.34 28.61 15.20
N PHE A 223 3.17 27.50 14.49
CA PHE A 223 3.71 27.37 13.13
C PHE A 223 2.98 28.27 12.12
N GLU A 224 1.69 28.55 12.31
CA GLU A 224 0.93 29.48 11.47
C GLU A 224 1.48 30.91 11.56
N ASP A 225 1.78 31.39 12.77
CA ASP A 225 2.45 32.67 13.02
C ASP A 225 3.83 32.72 12.34
N TYR A 226 4.60 31.64 12.39
CA TYR A 226 5.87 31.52 11.66
C TYR A 226 5.67 31.66 10.14
N LEU A 227 4.73 30.91 9.55
CA LEU A 227 4.48 30.96 8.11
C LEU A 227 4.05 32.37 7.67
N ASN A 228 3.14 32.99 8.42
CA ASN A 228 2.63 34.34 8.14
C ASN A 228 3.74 35.41 8.23
N LYS A 229 4.55 35.41 9.30
CA LYS A 229 5.63 36.40 9.50
C LYS A 229 6.76 36.25 8.48
N ASN A 230 6.96 35.05 7.93
CA ASN A 230 7.99 34.79 6.92
C ASN A 230 7.43 34.79 5.48
N ASN A 231 6.18 35.20 5.26
CA ASN A 231 5.52 35.23 3.95
C ASN A 231 5.59 33.90 3.18
N ILE A 232 5.48 32.77 3.90
CA ILE A 232 5.45 31.45 3.29
C ILE A 232 3.99 31.12 2.97
N PRO A 233 3.59 31.04 1.69
CA PRO A 233 2.20 30.79 1.33
C PRO A 233 1.80 29.37 1.71
N TYR A 234 0.56 29.23 2.17
CA TYR A 234 -0.09 27.94 2.39
C TYR A 234 -1.57 28.07 2.10
N GLU A 235 -2.17 26.99 1.64
CA GLU A 235 -3.62 26.83 1.64
C GLU A 235 -3.98 25.99 2.85
N ARG A 236 -5.05 26.37 3.57
CA ARG A 236 -5.60 25.49 4.60
C ARG A 236 -6.25 24.32 3.88
N TYR A 237 -5.69 23.13 4.05
CA TYR A 237 -6.35 21.88 3.67
C TYR A 237 -7.54 21.65 4.60
N CYS A 238 -8.62 22.43 4.44
CA CYS A 238 -9.89 22.13 5.10
C CYS A 238 -10.34 20.75 4.56
N SER A 239 -10.34 19.77 5.45
CA SER A 239 -10.66 18.37 5.20
C SER A 239 -11.99 18.17 4.46
N THR A 240 -11.95 18.19 3.13
CA THR A 240 -12.92 17.53 2.24
C THR A 240 -12.34 17.49 0.83
N TYR A 241 -11.63 16.42 0.49
CA TYR A 241 -11.47 16.04 -0.92
C TYR A 241 -12.54 15.00 -1.26
N HIS A 242 -13.50 15.44 -2.06
CA HIS A 242 -14.18 14.55 -2.99
C HIS A 242 -13.18 14.25 -4.11
N TYR A 243 -12.90 12.97 -4.36
CA TYR A 243 -12.30 12.56 -5.62
C TYR A 243 -13.33 12.89 -6.73
N GLU A 244 -12.95 13.68 -7.73
CA GLU A 244 -13.68 13.76 -8.99
C GLU A 244 -13.64 12.42 -9.73
#